data_AF-A0A4Q1UW79-F1
#
_entry.id   AF-A0A4Q1UW79-F1
#
_cell.length_a   1.000
_cell.length_b   1.000
_cell.length_c   1.000
_cell.angle_alpha   90.00
_cell.angle_beta   90.00
_cell.angle_gamma   90.00
#
_symmetry.space_group_name_H-M   'P 1'
#
loop_
_entity.id
_entity.type
_entity.pdbx_description
1 polymer ?
#
loop_
_entity_poly.entity_id
_entity_poly.type
_entity_poly.pdbx_seq_one_letter_code
_entity_poly.pdbx_strand_id
1 'polypeptide(L)' 'MNAFDWHADPISRATPNAQNVRRYFTRECGDAFRFDRTFMAWLKDGREKTMRDAADEWIRRQAEKRKA' A
#
# COMPACT_ATOMS: atom_id res chain seq x y z
N MET A 1 -0.42 15.57 12.77
CA MET A 1 -0.06 14.28 13.39
C MET A 1 1.11 13.71 12.58
N ASN A 2 2.15 13.20 13.22
CA ASN A 2 3.39 12.83 12.55
C ASN A 2 3.14 11.56 11.72
N ALA A 3 3.25 11.66 10.39
CA ALA A 3 3.10 10.52 9.51
C ALA A 3 4.19 9.49 9.85
N PHE A 4 3.79 8.25 10.09
CA PHE A 4 4.71 7.15 10.36
C PHE A 4 5.68 6.98 9.16
N ASP A 5 6.97 7.21 9.39
CA ASP A 5 8.00 7.12 8.37
C ASP A 5 8.57 5.70 8.33
N TRP A 6 8.11 4.97 7.32
CA TRP A 6 8.49 3.60 7.00
C TRP A 6 10.01 3.37 6.81
N HIS A 7 10.79 4.43 6.61
CA HIS A 7 12.23 4.37 6.39
C HIS A 7 13.07 4.71 7.63
N ALA A 8 12.50 5.40 8.63
CA ALA A 8 13.25 5.95 9.76
C ALA A 8 12.71 5.49 11.12
N ASP A 9 11.43 5.15 11.22
CA ASP A 9 10.82 4.83 12.50
C ASP A 9 11.15 3.40 12.97
N PRO A 10 11.37 3.19 14.29
CA PRO A 10 11.70 1.88 14.84
C PRO A 10 10.71 0.78 14.45
N ILE A 11 11.25 -0.32 13.92
CA ILE A 11 10.49 -1.48 13.52
C ILE A 11 10.18 -2.33 14.77
N SER A 12 9.04 -2.07 15.40
CA SER A 12 8.45 -2.95 16.41
C SER A 12 7.76 -4.15 15.77
N ARG A 13 7.40 -5.18 16.55
CA ARG A 13 6.53 -6.29 16.05
C ARG A 13 5.19 -5.81 15.49
N ALA A 14 4.70 -4.66 15.95
CA ALA A 14 3.48 -4.03 15.47
C ALA A 14 3.73 -3.11 14.25
N THR A 15 4.99 -2.77 14.00
CA THR A 15 5.37 -1.96 12.85
C THR A 15 5.22 -2.82 11.60
N PRO A 16 4.43 -2.37 10.61
CA PRO A 16 4.40 -3.04 9.33
C PRO A 16 5.80 -2.94 8.68
N ASN A 17 6.57 -4.01 8.78
CA ASN A 17 7.80 -4.15 8.01
C ASN A 17 7.43 -4.52 6.56
N ALA A 18 8.37 -4.43 5.63
CA ALA A 18 8.12 -4.72 4.21
C ALA A 18 7.46 -6.11 3.97
N GLN A 19 7.74 -7.08 4.85
CA GLN A 19 7.11 -8.41 4.81
C GLN A 19 5.62 -8.35 5.25
N ASN A 20 5.31 -7.65 6.34
CA ASN A 20 3.96 -7.46 6.87
C ASN A 20 3.10 -6.68 5.87
N VAL A 21 3.67 -5.63 5.26
CA VAL A 21 3.04 -4.89 4.16
C VAL A 21 2.69 -5.83 3.03
N ARG A 22 3.66 -6.59 2.54
CA ARG A 22 3.45 -7.50 1.42
C ARG A 22 2.39 -8.57 1.75
N ARG A 23 2.42 -9.15 2.95
CA ARG A 23 1.41 -10.12 3.40
C ARG A 23 0.01 -9.51 3.46
N TYR A 24 -0.11 -8.30 4.00
CA TYR A 24 -1.38 -7.59 4.06
C TYR A 24 -1.94 -7.35 2.64
N PHE A 25 -1.14 -6.77 1.75
CA PHE A 25 -1.58 -6.50 0.38
C PHE A 25 -1.89 -7.78 -0.40
N THR A 26 -1.11 -8.86 -0.26
CA THR A 26 -1.44 -10.14 -0.89
C THR A 26 -2.76 -10.71 -0.37
N ARG A 27 -3.06 -10.57 0.92
CA ARG A 27 -4.34 -11.02 1.50
C ARG A 27 -5.54 -10.22 0.98
N GLU A 28 -5.43 -8.89 0.93
CA GLU A 28 -6.56 -8.02 0.57
C GLU A 28 -6.73 -7.86 -0.95
N CYS A 29 -5.62 -7.81 -1.70
CA CYS A 29 -5.60 -7.55 -3.14
C CYS A 29 -5.37 -8.82 -3.99
N GLY A 30 -5.06 -9.95 -3.36
CA GLY A 30 -4.76 -11.22 -4.01
C GLY A 30 -3.31 -11.35 -4.49
N ASP A 31 -2.98 -12.55 -5.00
CA ASP A 31 -1.62 -12.91 -5.43
C ASP A 31 -1.10 -12.11 -6.62
N ALA A 32 -2.00 -11.48 -7.38
CA ALA A 32 -1.67 -10.58 -8.47
C ALA A 32 -1.13 -9.22 -7.98
N PHE A 33 -1.12 -8.96 -6.67
CA PHE A 33 -0.66 -7.70 -6.10
C PHE A 33 0.77 -7.35 -6.51
N ARG A 34 0.93 -6.13 -7.03
CA ARG A 34 2.22 -5.54 -7.39
C ARG A 34 2.23 -4.05 -7.11
N PHE A 35 3.34 -3.57 -6.55
CA PHE A 35 3.67 -2.15 -6.47
C PHE A 35 4.07 -1.64 -7.85
N ASP A 36 3.08 -1.22 -8.65
CA ASP A 36 3.35 -0.58 -9.93
C ASP A 36 3.70 0.91 -9.77
N ARG A 37 4.27 1.50 -10.82
CA ARG A 37 4.75 2.89 -10.80
C ARG A 37 3.63 3.88 -10.48
N THR A 38 2.44 3.68 -11.04
CA THR A 38 1.32 4.60 -10.86
C THR A 38 0.80 4.54 -9.42
N PHE A 39 0.73 3.33 -8.84
CA PHE A 39 0.34 3.12 -7.45
C PHE A 39 1.36 3.71 -6.47
N MET A 40 2.66 3.51 -6.72
CA MET A 40 3.73 4.12 -5.93
C MET A 40 3.73 5.65 -6.01
N ALA A 41 3.43 6.22 -7.18
CA ALA A 41 3.31 7.68 -7.33
C ALA A 41 2.15 8.23 -6.48
N TRP A 42 1.03 7.51 -6.42
CA TRP A 42 -0.11 7.90 -5.59
C TRP A 42 0.15 7.76 -4.09
N LEU A 43 0.83 6.68 -3.67
CA LEU A 43 1.24 6.54 -2.27
C LEU A 43 2.07 7.75 -1.81
N LYS A 44 2.95 8.25 -2.69
CA LYS A 44 3.86 9.38 -2.46
C LYS A 44 3.23 10.78 -2.64
N ASP A 45 1.93 10.90 -2.89
CA ASP A 45 1.29 12.20 -3.18
C ASP A 45 1.19 13.17 -1.97
N GLY A 46 1.74 12.80 -0.81
CA GLY A 46 1.78 13.62 0.40
C GLY A 46 0.51 13.59 1.26
N ARG A 47 -0.56 12.93 0.82
CA ARG A 47 -1.77 12.75 1.64
C ARG A 47 -1.60 11.63 2.66
N GLU A 48 -2.13 11.83 3.86
CA GLU A 48 -2.26 10.77 4.87
C GLU A 48 -3.14 9.64 4.31
N LYS A 49 -2.64 8.40 4.40
CA LYS A 49 -3.30 7.20 3.90
C LYS A 49 -3.07 6.06 4.87
N THR A 50 -4.10 5.26 5.08
CA THR A 50 -3.99 4.00 5.81
C THR A 50 -3.62 2.85 4.86
N MET A 51 -3.21 1.71 5.42
CA MET A 51 -3.01 0.49 4.63
C MET A 51 -4.30 0.05 3.91
N ARG A 52 -5.47 0.30 4.53
CA ARG A 52 -6.78 0.00 3.93
C ARG A 52 -7.04 0.88 2.71
N ASP A 53 -6.82 2.19 2.82
CA ASP A 53 -7.00 3.12 1.68
C ASP A 53 -6.12 2.71 0.49
N ALA A 54 -4.90 2.26 0.78
CA ALA A 54 -3.98 1.79 -0.23
C ALA A 54 -4.41 0.47 -0.89
N ALA A 55 -4.99 -0.47 -0.13
CA ALA A 55 -5.55 -1.70 -0.69
C ALA A 55 -6.77 -1.40 -1.58
N ASP A 56 -7.70 -0.58 -1.09
CA ASP A 56 -8.91 -0.17 -1.83
C ASP A 56 -8.54 0.54 -3.14
N GLU A 57 -7.55 1.44 -3.09
CA GLU A 57 -7.07 2.14 -4.28
C GLU A 57 -6.40 1.21 -5.29
N TRP A 58 -5.61 0.22 -4.84
CA TRP A 58 -5.03 -0.76 -5.75
C TRP A 58 -6.12 -1.56 -6.46
N ILE A 59 -7.12 -2.04 -5.73
CA ILE A 59 -8.26 -2.80 -6.29
C ILE A 59 -9.01 -1.95 -7.31
N ARG A 60 -9.29 -0.68 -6.98
CA ARG A 60 -9.94 0.26 -7.89
C ARG A 60 -9.14 0.41 -9.19
N ARG A 61 -7.82 0.60 -9.11
CA ARG A 61 -6.95 0.71 -10.28
C ARG A 61 -6.93 -0.53 -11.15
N GLN A 62 -6.92 -1.72 -10.55
CA GLN A 62 -6.99 -2.95 -11.34
C GLN A 62 -8.35 -3.13 -12.01
N ALA A 63 -9.43 -2.73 -11.35
CA ALA A 63 -10.75 -2.74 -11.96
C ALA A 63 -10.82 -1.82 -13.19
N GLU A 64 -10.24 -0.62 -13.11
CA GLU A 64 -10.17 0.31 -14.25
C GLU A 64 -9.28 -0.22 -15.38
N LYS A 65 -8.12 -0.81 -15.07
CA LYS A 65 -7.23 -1.44 -16.06
C LYS A 65 -7.88 -2.61 -16.81
N ARG A 66 -8.81 -3.34 -16.18
CA ARG A 66 -9.53 -4.45 -16.82
C ARG A 66 -10.67 -4.00 -17.73
N LYS A 67 -11.13 -2.75 -17.59
CA LYS A 67 -12.21 -2.17 -18.41
C LYS A 67 -11.69 -1.45 -19.66
N ALA A 68 -10.41 -1.06 -19.64
CA ALA A 68 -9.70 -0.46 -20.77
C ALA A 68 -9.19 -1.55 -21.73
#